data_AF-A0A6L7N0K8-F1
#
_entry.id   AF-A0A6L7N0K8-F1
#
_cell.length_a   1.000
_cell.length_b   1.000
_cell.length_c   1.000
_cell.angle_alpha   90.00
_cell.angle_beta   90.00
_cell.angle_gamma   90.00
#
_symmetry.space_group_name_H-M   'P 1'
#
loop_
_entity.id
_entity.type
_entity.pdbx_description
1 polymer ?
#
loop_
_entity_poly.entity_id
_entity_poly.type
_entity_poly.pdbx_seq_one_letter_code
_entity_poly.pdbx_strand_id
1 'polypeptide(L)'
;MSATTPSSNMPAARSPGGAYGTSTVLQSSGAPFVEGSVSAAACIVHACKTEAGIDLEAPCTTTNADGDSLFLVSRRKAGDIQDGGGGAGHPEIIGGTGKYVGISGSCTYDSKYLPNNHSITIRKCDWER
;
A
#
# COMPACT_ATOMS: atom_id res chain seq x y z
N MET A 1 -46.14 9.30 19.71
CA MET A 1 -45.49 9.55 18.40
C MET A 1 -44.00 9.32 18.61
N SER A 2 -43.50 8.14 18.24
CA SER A 2 -42.05 7.85 18.32
C SER A 2 -41.35 8.57 17.19
N ALA A 3 -40.38 9.41 17.53
CA ALA A 3 -39.49 10.02 16.55
C ALA A 3 -38.50 8.95 16.06
N THR A 4 -38.64 8.56 14.79
CA THR A 4 -37.65 7.76 14.08
C THR A 4 -36.41 8.61 13.88
N THR A 5 -35.33 8.30 14.60
CA THR A 5 -34.02 8.92 14.36
C THR A 5 -33.59 8.60 12.93
N PRO A 6 -33.17 9.59 12.10
CA PRO A 6 -32.66 9.29 10.78
C PRO A 6 -31.36 8.49 10.92
N SER A 7 -31.30 7.33 10.24
CA SER A 7 -30.06 6.60 10.01
C SER A 7 -29.09 7.55 9.29
N SER A 8 -28.08 8.01 10.00
CA SER A 8 -27.05 8.87 9.45
C SER A 8 -26.08 8.01 8.65
N ASN A 9 -26.34 7.87 7.35
CA ASN A 9 -25.31 7.54 6.36
C ASN A 9 -24.32 8.71 6.25
N MET A 10 -23.57 8.99 7.32
CA MET A 10 -22.39 9.83 7.21
C MET A 10 -21.32 9.04 6.43
N PRO A 11 -20.72 9.61 5.38
CA PRO A 11 -19.57 8.98 4.75
C PRO A 11 -18.50 8.79 5.82
N ALA A 12 -17.96 7.57 5.91
CA ALA A 12 -16.91 7.26 6.86
C ALA A 12 -15.77 8.28 6.76
N ALA A 13 -15.38 8.86 7.91
CA ALA A 13 -14.33 9.87 7.96
C ALA A 13 -13.05 9.30 7.32
N ARG A 14 -12.54 9.99 6.29
CA ARG A 14 -11.31 9.64 5.59
C ARG A 14 -10.17 10.55 6.05
N SER A 15 -9.15 9.97 6.67
CA SER A 15 -7.98 10.67 7.17
C SER A 15 -6.80 10.48 6.22
N PRO A 16 -6.21 11.55 5.65
CA PRO A 16 -4.98 11.46 4.88
C PRO A 16 -3.73 11.39 5.80
N GLY A 17 -2.71 10.67 5.37
CA GLY A 17 -1.40 10.61 6.01
C GLY A 17 -0.30 10.28 5.00
N GLY A 18 0.96 10.49 5.38
CA GLY A 18 2.13 10.11 4.57
C GLY A 18 2.81 8.86 5.13
N ALA A 19 3.29 7.99 4.26
CA ALA A 19 4.19 6.90 4.62
C ALA A 19 5.44 6.96 3.74
N TYR A 20 6.61 6.90 4.39
CA TYR A 20 7.91 6.99 3.73
C TYR A 20 8.81 5.86 4.22
N GLY A 21 9.65 5.34 3.34
CA GLY A 21 10.59 4.29 3.70
C GLY A 21 11.39 3.80 2.51
N THR A 22 11.81 2.55 2.58
CA THR A 22 12.57 1.88 1.53
C THR A 22 11.93 0.54 1.21
N SER A 23 12.02 0.13 -0.06
CA SER A 23 11.68 -1.21 -0.52
C SER A 23 12.92 -1.91 -1.06
N THR A 24 13.09 -3.18 -0.72
CA THR A 24 14.18 -4.02 -1.22
C THR A 24 13.61 -5.20 -1.99
N VAL A 25 14.16 -5.49 -3.17
CA VAL A 25 13.82 -6.69 -3.92
C VAL A 25 14.52 -7.89 -3.29
N LEU A 26 13.75 -8.77 -2.64
CA LEU A 26 14.30 -9.94 -1.96
C LEU A 26 14.49 -11.13 -2.92
N GLN A 27 13.56 -11.30 -3.86
CA GLN A 27 13.55 -12.37 -4.85
C GLN A 27 12.98 -11.82 -6.16
N SER A 28 13.47 -12.32 -7.30
CA SER A 28 13.00 -11.88 -8.62
C SER A 28 12.97 -13.01 -9.66
N SER A 29 11.99 -12.93 -10.57
CA SER A 29 11.93 -13.76 -11.78
C SER A 29 12.81 -13.24 -12.92
N GLY A 30 13.40 -12.05 -12.78
CA GLY A 30 14.29 -11.43 -13.77
C GLY A 30 14.14 -9.92 -13.88
N ALA A 31 14.79 -9.33 -14.89
CA ALA A 31 14.67 -7.90 -15.18
C ALA A 31 13.19 -7.49 -15.39
N PRO A 32 12.75 -6.29 -14.97
CA PRO A 32 13.59 -5.17 -14.51
C PRO A 32 13.90 -5.18 -13.00
N PHE A 33 13.45 -6.19 -12.25
CA PHE A 33 13.65 -6.28 -10.81
C PHE A 33 14.93 -7.06 -10.49
N VAL A 34 15.90 -6.41 -9.85
CA VAL A 34 17.20 -7.01 -9.50
C VAL A 34 17.21 -7.32 -8.01
N GLU A 35 17.52 -8.56 -7.63
CA GLU A 35 17.63 -8.96 -6.22
C GLU A 35 18.69 -8.12 -5.50
N GLY A 36 18.38 -7.74 -4.25
CA GLY A 36 19.21 -6.83 -3.45
C GLY A 36 19.09 -5.35 -3.82
N SER A 37 18.43 -5.00 -4.93
CA SER A 37 18.20 -3.59 -5.26
C SER A 37 17.24 -2.92 -4.27
N VAL A 38 17.51 -1.65 -3.99
CA VAL A 38 16.75 -0.83 -3.04
C VAL A 38 16.13 0.35 -3.77
N SER A 39 14.94 0.75 -3.35
CA SER A 39 14.25 1.95 -3.82
C SER A 39 13.69 2.73 -2.64
N ALA A 40 13.66 4.06 -2.75
CA ALA A 40 12.93 4.90 -1.82
C ALA A 40 11.43 4.77 -2.10
N ALA A 41 10.59 4.70 -1.07
CA ALA A 41 9.14 4.57 -1.18
C ALA A 41 8.46 5.77 -0.53
N ALA A 42 7.46 6.33 -1.22
CA ALA A 42 6.59 7.38 -0.71
C ALA A 42 5.13 7.06 -1.07
N CYS A 43 4.24 7.13 -0.09
CA CYS A 43 2.82 6.88 -0.26
C CYS A 43 1.98 7.97 0.38
N ILE A 44 0.85 8.28 -0.26
CA ILE A 44 -0.24 9.02 0.36
C ILE A 44 -1.25 7.98 0.83
N VAL A 45 -1.52 7.91 2.13
CA VAL A 45 -2.41 6.92 2.73
C VAL A 45 -3.74 7.57 3.06
N HIS A 46 -4.83 7.00 2.57
CA HIS A 46 -6.18 7.36 2.93
C HIS A 46 -6.77 6.26 3.81
N ALA A 47 -7.00 6.58 5.09
CA ALA A 47 -7.61 5.67 6.04
C ALA A 47 -9.09 5.99 6.23
N CYS A 48 -9.95 4.98 6.19
CA CYS A 48 -11.39 5.10 6.31
C CYS A 48 -11.90 4.09 7.33
N LYS A 49 -12.49 4.56 8.43
CA LYS A 49 -13.00 3.67 9.48
C LYS A 49 -14.32 3.02 9.05
N THR A 50 -14.42 1.71 9.16
CA THR A 50 -15.63 0.92 8.85
C THR A 50 -16.01 0.07 10.07
N GLU A 51 -17.18 -0.59 10.01
CA GLU A 51 -17.56 -1.57 11.05
C GLU A 51 -16.60 -2.76 11.10
N ALA A 52 -16.00 -3.13 9.96
CA ALA A 52 -15.07 -4.25 9.83
C ALA A 52 -13.60 -3.91 10.19
N GLY A 53 -13.29 -2.64 10.47
CA GLY A 53 -11.94 -2.19 10.82
C GLY A 53 -11.55 -0.89 10.12
N ILE A 54 -10.33 -0.83 9.59
CA ILE A 54 -9.83 0.31 8.84
C ILE A 54 -9.57 -0.10 7.39
N ASP A 55 -10.32 0.50 6.47
CA ASP A 55 -10.04 0.49 5.05
C ASP A 55 -8.85 1.42 4.76
N LEU A 56 -7.87 0.93 4.01
CA LEU A 56 -6.74 1.73 3.52
C LEU A 56 -6.72 1.72 2.00
N GLU A 57 -6.48 2.89 1.43
CA GLU A 57 -6.08 3.06 0.04
C GLU A 57 -4.85 3.96 -0.02
N ALA A 58 -3.79 3.49 -0.66
CA ALA A 58 -2.54 4.21 -0.70
C ALA A 58 -1.89 4.16 -2.10
N PRO A 59 -2.03 5.23 -2.88
CA PRO A 59 -1.15 5.48 -4.01
C PRO A 59 0.29 5.65 -3.53
N CYS A 60 1.20 4.92 -4.14
CA CYS A 60 2.60 4.83 -3.78
C CYS A 60 3.49 4.99 -5.01
N THR A 61 4.65 5.62 -4.81
CA THR A 61 5.75 5.65 -5.77
C THR A 61 6.97 5.03 -5.12
N THR A 62 7.65 4.12 -5.83
CA THR A 62 9.00 3.67 -5.46
C THR A 62 10.00 4.13 -6.51
N THR A 63 11.06 4.81 -6.09
CA THR A 63 12.08 5.38 -6.98
C THR A 63 13.44 4.75 -6.67
N ASN A 64 14.09 4.19 -7.69
CA ASN A 64 15.39 3.55 -7.54
C ASN A 64 16.56 4.56 -7.64
N ALA A 65 17.80 4.08 -7.50
CA ALA A 65 19.00 4.90 -7.56
C ALA A 65 19.25 5.58 -8.92
N ASP A 66 18.67 5.04 -10.01
CA ASP A 66 18.76 5.59 -11.37
C ASP A 66 17.68 6.65 -11.64
N GLY A 67 16.75 6.86 -10.70
CA GLY A 67 15.61 7.77 -10.84
C GLY A 67 14.38 7.15 -11.50
N ASP A 68 14.42 5.88 -11.89
CA ASP A 68 13.25 5.19 -12.44
C ASP A 68 12.24 4.89 -11.34
N SER A 69 10.96 5.08 -11.65
CA SER A 69 9.88 4.97 -10.68
C SER A 69 8.89 3.88 -11.07
N LEU A 70 8.37 3.18 -10.06
CA LEU A 70 7.23 2.27 -10.15
C LEU A 70 6.05 2.87 -9.39
N PHE A 71 4.86 2.79 -9.96
CA PHE A 71 3.63 3.32 -9.39
C PHE A 71 2.72 2.18 -8.96
N LEU A 72 2.24 2.24 -7.72
CA LEU A 72 1.41 1.20 -7.14
C LEU A 72 0.22 1.82 -6.41
N VAL A 73 -0.92 1.12 -6.38
CA VAL A 73 -2.04 1.46 -5.48
C VAL A 73 -2.27 0.29 -4.54
N SER A 74 -1.96 0.48 -3.27
CA SER A 74 -2.21 -0.51 -2.23
C SER A 74 -3.62 -0.35 -1.67
N ARG A 75 -4.39 -1.44 -1.59
CA ARG A 75 -5.71 -1.46 -0.96
C ARG A 75 -5.80 -2.55 0.11
N ARG A 76 -6.39 -2.22 1.26
CA ARG A 76 -6.74 -3.16 2.33
C ARG A 76 -8.12 -2.83 2.88
N LYS A 77 -8.94 -3.86 3.08
CA LYS A 77 -10.35 -3.75 3.49
C LYS A 77 -10.61 -4.20 4.94
N ALA A 78 -9.62 -4.77 5.60
CA ALA A 78 -9.76 -5.26 6.96
C ALA A 78 -8.41 -5.28 7.69
N GLY A 79 -8.47 -5.18 9.01
CA GLY A 79 -7.35 -5.14 9.93
C GLY A 79 -7.24 -3.81 10.68
N ASP A 80 -6.20 -3.68 11.48
CA ASP A 80 -5.93 -2.49 12.29
C ASP A 80 -4.57 -1.88 11.93
N ILE A 81 -4.25 -0.75 12.57
CA ILE A 81 -2.98 -0.04 12.44
C ILE A 81 -2.27 0.13 13.79
N GLN A 82 -2.68 -0.65 14.80
CA GLN A 82 -2.15 -0.56 16.16
C GLN A 82 -0.84 -1.33 16.28
N ASP A 83 -0.01 -0.98 17.24
CA ASP A 83 1.23 -1.69 17.53
C ASP A 83 0.99 -3.19 17.74
N GLY A 84 1.74 -4.03 17.02
CA GLY A 84 1.59 -5.49 17.06
C GLY A 84 0.45 -6.03 16.20
N GLY A 85 -0.44 -5.16 15.70
CA GLY A 85 -1.44 -5.50 14.72
C GLY A 85 -0.89 -5.52 13.28
N GLY A 86 -1.80 -5.54 12.31
CA GLY A 86 -1.41 -5.75 10.93
C GLY A 86 -2.56 -6.05 10.00
N GLY A 87 -2.22 -6.53 8.81
CA GLY A 87 -3.18 -7.12 7.89
C GLY A 87 -2.65 -7.27 6.47
N ALA A 88 -3.36 -8.10 5.73
CA ALA A 88 -3.06 -8.37 4.33
C ALA A 88 -3.78 -7.40 3.40
N GLY A 89 -3.18 -7.12 2.25
CA GLY A 89 -3.78 -6.31 1.20
C GLY A 89 -3.36 -6.71 -0.20
N HIS A 90 -3.96 -6.07 -1.19
CA HIS A 90 -3.80 -6.39 -2.61
C HIS A 90 -3.41 -5.12 -3.38
N PRO A 91 -2.10 -4.83 -3.52
CA PRO A 91 -1.64 -3.74 -4.35
C PRO A 91 -1.70 -4.09 -5.82
N GLU A 92 -1.87 -3.07 -6.64
CA GLU A 92 -1.75 -3.16 -8.09
C GLU A 92 -0.56 -2.33 -8.54
N ILE A 93 0.25 -2.88 -9.45
CA ILE A 93 1.24 -2.11 -10.20
C ILE A 93 0.51 -1.47 -11.37
N ILE A 94 0.49 -0.14 -11.40
CA ILE A 94 -0.29 0.62 -12.38
C ILE A 94 0.58 1.26 -13.47
N GLY A 95 1.90 1.09 -13.40
CA GLY A 95 2.84 1.62 -14.39
C GLY A 95 4.20 1.97 -13.78
N GLY A 96 5.05 2.57 -14.61
CA GLY A 96 6.35 3.08 -14.19
C GLY A 96 7.06 3.89 -15.27
N THR A 97 8.21 4.45 -14.91
CA THR A 97 9.10 5.22 -15.78
C THR A 97 10.40 4.46 -16.05
N GLY A 98 11.18 4.92 -17.03
CA GLY A 98 12.48 4.33 -17.39
C GLY A 98 12.41 2.82 -17.58
N LYS A 99 13.20 2.05 -16.82
CA LYS A 99 13.21 0.59 -16.91
C LYS A 99 11.90 -0.10 -16.52
N TYR A 100 10.94 0.63 -15.93
CA TYR A 100 9.61 0.13 -15.56
C TYR A 100 8.50 0.53 -16.54
N VAL A 101 8.80 1.19 -17.67
CA VAL A 101 7.77 1.50 -18.67
C VAL A 101 7.06 0.23 -19.16
N GLY A 102 5.73 0.33 -19.31
CA GLY A 102 4.85 -0.73 -19.78
C GLY A 102 4.51 -1.81 -18.75
N ILE A 103 5.01 -1.70 -17.52
CA ILE A 103 4.78 -2.73 -16.50
C ILE A 103 3.41 -2.60 -15.84
N SER A 104 2.74 -3.72 -15.65
CA SER A 104 1.52 -3.86 -14.86
C SER A 104 1.59 -5.14 -14.04
N GLY A 105 0.72 -5.27 -13.03
CA GLY A 105 0.72 -6.47 -12.22
C GLY A 105 -0.16 -6.38 -10.99
N SER A 106 -0.32 -7.53 -10.34
CA SER A 106 -1.04 -7.66 -9.08
C SER A 106 -0.08 -8.15 -8.00
N CYS A 107 -0.28 -7.66 -6.79
CA CYS A 107 0.52 -8.03 -5.64
C CYS A 107 -0.36 -8.50 -4.48
N THR A 108 0.26 -9.21 -3.56
CA THR A 108 -0.22 -9.41 -2.20
C THR A 108 0.79 -8.82 -1.23
N TYR A 109 0.34 -8.32 -0.09
CA TYR A 109 1.23 -8.00 1.01
C TYR A 109 0.69 -8.47 2.34
N ASP A 110 1.60 -8.63 3.29
CA ASP A 110 1.31 -8.72 4.72
C ASP A 110 2.10 -7.63 5.45
N SER A 111 1.41 -6.86 6.29
CA SER A 111 2.00 -5.76 7.06
C SER A 111 1.88 -6.01 8.56
N LYS A 112 2.95 -5.66 9.28
CA LYS A 112 2.97 -5.57 10.75
C LYS A 112 3.29 -4.14 11.18
N TYR A 113 2.46 -3.59 12.06
CA TYR A 113 2.68 -2.27 12.65
C TYR A 113 3.53 -2.40 13.90
N LEU A 114 4.46 -1.46 14.05
CA LEU A 114 5.45 -1.41 15.11
C LEU A 114 5.34 -0.06 15.84
N PRO A 115 5.81 -0.01 17.10
CA PRO A 115 5.91 1.24 17.85
C PRO A 115 6.64 2.34 17.07
N ASN A 116 6.33 3.59 17.42
CA ASN A 116 6.91 4.80 16.80
C ASN A 116 6.50 5.01 15.33
N ASN A 117 5.27 4.65 14.96
CA ASN A 117 4.70 4.85 13.62
C ASN A 117 5.50 4.14 12.50
N HIS A 118 6.01 2.96 12.81
CA HIS A 118 6.73 2.14 11.85
C HIS A 118 5.86 0.98 11.38
N SER A 119 6.14 0.48 10.18
CA SER A 119 5.55 -0.76 9.68
C SER A 119 6.58 -1.55 8.89
N ILE A 120 6.52 -2.86 9.00
CA ILE A 120 7.24 -3.77 8.12
C ILE A 120 6.22 -4.43 7.22
N THR A 121 6.50 -4.45 5.92
CA THR A 121 5.60 -5.05 4.92
C THR A 121 6.39 -5.98 4.02
N ILE A 122 5.93 -7.22 3.88
CA ILE A 122 6.42 -8.15 2.87
C ILE A 122 5.41 -8.16 1.74
N ARG A 123 5.89 -7.99 0.51
CA ARG A 123 5.05 -7.97 -0.69
C ARG A 123 5.55 -9.01 -1.69
N LYS A 124 4.62 -9.70 -2.33
CA LYS A 124 4.86 -10.54 -3.49
C LYS A 124 4.06 -9.97 -4.66
N CYS A 125 4.67 -9.88 -5.83
CA CYS A 125 4.04 -9.33 -7.02
C CYS A 125 4.23 -10.27 -8.20
N ASP A 126 3.14 -10.49 -8.93
CA ASP A 126 3.14 -11.07 -10.26
C ASP A 126 2.95 -9.91 -11.26
N TRP A 127 3.84 -9.82 -12.24
CA TRP A 127 3.92 -8.68 -13.14
C TRP A 127 4.13 -9.13 -14.58
N GLU A 128 3.73 -8.26 -15.50
CA GLU A 128 3.87 -8.43 -16.95
C GLU A 128 4.29 -7.12 -17.61
N ARG A 129 4.75 -7.23 -18.86
CA ARG A 129 5.13 -6.13 -19.74
C ARG A 129 4.65 -6.44 -21.15
#